data_AF-A0A929Y873-F1
#
_entry.id   AF-A0A929Y873-F1
#
_cell.length_a   1.000
_cell.length_b   1.000
_cell.length_c   1.000
_cell.angle_alpha   90.00
_cell.angle_beta   90.00
_cell.angle_gamma   90.00
#
_symmetry.space_group_name_H-M   'P 1'
#
loop_
_entity.id
_entity.type
_entity.pdbx_description
1 polymer ?
#
loop_
_entity_poly.entity_id
_entity_poly.type
_entity_poly.pdbx_seq_one_letter_code
_entity_poly.pdbx_strand_id
1 'polypeptide(L)'
;MMADNQIIVIPGRAYPLGVYKSSEGIHISAVFHERGRCGICFYAGGGKGSPKRISFDATCRTGNLYSALVKGLDESYDSYLFFENETYFPDPHAREIRGLEKWGKPITERTLRCVIPKEYDWSGDIRPEIPYEQSFIYALHVRGFTKKDSVGVPDARERGTFQGLVRKIPYLKS
;
A
#
# COMPACT_ATOMS: atom_id res chain seq x y z
N MET A 1 -30.79 -10.44 0.46
CA MET A 1 -30.61 -9.56 1.63
C MET A 1 -29.31 -9.96 2.29
N MET A 2 -28.24 -9.19 2.08
CA MET A 2 -26.99 -9.41 2.83
C MET A 2 -27.16 -8.66 4.16
N ALA A 3 -26.94 -9.36 5.27
CA ALA A 3 -26.96 -8.74 6.59
C ALA A 3 -25.94 -7.60 6.61
N ASP A 4 -26.35 -6.43 7.10
CA ASP A 4 -25.46 -5.29 7.30
C ASP A 4 -24.47 -5.70 8.39
N ASN A 5 -23.29 -6.18 7.99
CA ASN A 5 -22.35 -6.78 8.91
C ASN A 5 -21.81 -5.66 9.81
N GLN A 6 -22.14 -5.71 11.09
CA GLN A 6 -21.74 -4.68 12.03
C GLN A 6 -20.20 -4.64 12.10
N ILE A 7 -19.63 -3.47 11.88
CA ILE A 7 -18.19 -3.27 12.00
C ILE A 7 -17.83 -3.26 13.48
N ILE A 8 -16.89 -4.12 13.85
CA ILE A 8 -16.41 -4.26 15.22
C ILE A 8 -14.94 -3.84 15.25
N VAL A 9 -14.59 -3.04 16.25
CA VAL A 9 -13.22 -2.58 16.51
C VAL A 9 -12.83 -3.07 17.90
N ILE A 10 -11.72 -3.78 17.98
CA ILE A 10 -11.16 -4.26 19.25
C ILE A 10 -9.67 -3.93 19.33
N PRO A 11 -9.08 -3.86 20.55
CA PRO A 11 -7.65 -3.66 20.72
C PRO A 11 -6.82 -4.67 19.90
N GLY A 12 -5.85 -4.14 19.16
CA GLY A 12 -4.98 -4.90 18.27
C GLY A 12 -3.59 -5.15 18.87
N ARG A 13 -2.69 -5.68 18.03
CA ARG A 13 -1.28 -5.87 18.38
C ARG A 13 -0.47 -4.67 17.91
N ALA A 14 0.54 -4.28 18.70
CA ALA A 14 1.44 -3.18 18.40
C ALA A 14 2.27 -3.36 17.11
N TYR A 15 2.49 -4.60 16.69
CA TYR A 15 3.35 -4.95 15.56
C TYR A 15 2.68 -5.99 14.65
N PRO A 16 2.94 -5.96 13.32
CA PRO A 16 3.71 -4.95 12.58
C PRO A 16 3.01 -3.60 12.46
N LEU A 17 3.79 -2.55 12.18
CA LEU A 17 3.26 -1.22 11.84
C LEU A 17 2.57 -1.25 10.46
N GLY A 18 1.63 -0.33 10.30
CA GLY A 18 0.79 -0.17 9.12
C GLY A 18 -0.48 -1.02 9.17
N VAL A 19 -1.02 -1.29 7.99
CA VAL A 19 -2.26 -2.07 7.80
C VAL A 19 -1.99 -3.38 7.08
N TYR A 20 -2.55 -4.49 7.59
CA TYR A 20 -2.53 -5.79 6.91
C TYR A 20 -3.82 -6.58 7.16
N LYS A 21 -4.18 -7.46 6.22
CA LYS A 21 -5.33 -8.36 6.33
C LYS A 21 -4.88 -9.72 6.86
N SER A 22 -5.69 -10.34 7.71
CA SER A 22 -5.56 -11.72 8.18
C SER A 22 -6.92 -12.43 8.10
N SER A 23 -6.99 -13.69 8.51
CA SER A 23 -8.24 -14.43 8.66
C SER A 23 -9.17 -13.83 9.75
N GLU A 24 -8.62 -13.10 10.72
CA GLU A 24 -9.40 -12.49 11.81
C GLU A 24 -10.01 -11.14 11.43
N GLY A 25 -9.47 -10.46 10.41
CA GLY A 25 -9.89 -9.13 9.99
C GLY A 25 -8.73 -8.28 9.49
N ILE A 26 -8.87 -6.96 9.62
CA ILE A 26 -7.85 -5.99 9.24
C ILE A 26 -7.15 -5.50 10.50
N HIS A 27 -5.86 -5.79 10.59
CA HIS A 27 -5.00 -5.30 11.66
C HIS A 27 -4.42 -3.93 11.27
N ILE A 28 -4.42 -3.03 12.25
CA ILE A 28 -3.93 -1.66 12.09
C ILE A 28 -3.00 -1.38 13.27
N SER A 29 -1.82 -0.85 12.99
CA SER A 29 -0.94 -0.29 14.01
C SER A 29 -0.26 0.97 13.49
N ALA A 30 -0.57 2.13 14.07
CA ALA A 30 -0.11 3.41 13.56
C ALA A 30 0.18 4.41 14.68
N VAL A 31 1.14 5.29 14.43
CA VAL A 31 1.55 6.34 15.35
C VAL A 31 0.75 7.60 15.06
N PHE A 32 0.15 8.17 16.11
CA PHE A 32 -0.60 9.41 16.08
C PHE A 32 0.03 10.38 17.10
N HIS A 33 0.16 11.64 16.72
CA HIS A 33 0.82 12.67 17.52
C HIS A 33 -0.17 13.50 18.33
N GLU A 34 -1.39 13.68 17.82
CA GLU A 34 -2.42 14.42 18.52
C GLU A 34 -3.25 13.51 19.45
N ARG A 35 -3.57 14.03 20.64
CA ARG A 35 -4.50 13.37 21.56
C ARG A 35 -5.92 13.79 21.17
N GLY A 36 -6.62 12.96 20.42
CA GLY A 36 -7.96 13.31 19.92
C GLY A 36 -8.49 12.33 18.88
N ARG A 37 -9.50 12.76 18.11
CA ARG A 37 -10.23 11.97 17.10
C ARG A 37 -9.28 11.49 16.00
N CYS A 38 -8.54 10.43 16.26
CA CYS A 38 -7.68 9.76 15.32
C CYS A 38 -8.31 8.43 14.90
N GLY A 39 -7.87 7.90 13.77
CA GLY A 39 -8.42 6.66 13.26
C GLY A 39 -8.07 6.39 11.82
N ILE A 40 -8.90 5.55 11.21
CA ILE A 40 -8.79 5.12 9.82
C ILE A 40 -10.09 5.41 9.08
N CYS A 41 -9.98 5.81 7.83
CA CYS A 41 -11.10 5.94 6.92
C CYS A 41 -10.91 4.99 5.74
N PHE A 42 -11.84 4.06 5.57
CA PHE A 42 -11.85 3.10 4.47
C PHE A 42 -12.65 3.63 3.29
N TYR A 43 -12.18 3.31 2.08
CA TYR A 43 -12.81 3.70 0.82
C TYR A 43 -13.08 2.46 -0.03
N ALA A 44 -14.28 2.41 -0.63
CA ALA A 44 -14.66 1.36 -1.54
C ALA A 44 -14.01 1.53 -2.92
N GLY A 45 -13.56 0.43 -3.50
CA GLY A 45 -13.03 0.37 -4.85
C GLY A 45 -14.07 0.78 -5.90
N GLY A 46 -13.63 1.44 -6.97
CA GLY A 46 -14.50 1.83 -8.09
C GLY A 46 -15.53 2.91 -7.77
N GLY A 47 -15.39 3.63 -6.65
CA GLY A 47 -16.29 4.73 -6.27
C GLY A 47 -17.68 4.29 -5.81
N LYS A 48 -17.88 2.99 -5.57
CA LYS A 48 -19.15 2.41 -5.15
C LYS A 48 -19.18 2.24 -3.63
N GLY A 49 -19.49 3.31 -2.91
CA GLY A 49 -19.68 3.26 -1.46
C GLY A 49 -19.30 4.56 -0.75
N SER A 50 -20.00 4.89 0.34
CA SER A 50 -19.61 6.00 1.20
C SER A 50 -18.35 5.63 1.99
N PRO A 51 -17.42 6.57 2.22
CA PRO A 51 -16.27 6.31 3.09
C PRO A 51 -16.71 5.86 4.48
N LYS A 52 -16.02 4.86 5.04
CA LYS A 52 -16.27 4.34 6.38
C LYS A 52 -15.18 4.82 7.34
N ARG A 53 -15.49 5.87 8.10
CA ARG A 53 -14.61 6.47 9.10
C ARG A 53 -14.76 5.74 10.43
N ILE A 54 -13.64 5.26 10.98
CA ILE A 54 -13.57 4.54 12.25
C ILE A 54 -12.59 5.29 13.16
N SER A 55 -13.09 5.79 14.29
CA SER A 55 -12.27 6.40 15.33
C SER A 55 -11.70 5.33 16.26
N PHE A 56 -10.44 5.50 16.67
CA PHE A 56 -9.84 4.69 17.71
C PHE A 56 -10.12 5.29 19.08
N ASP A 57 -10.40 4.43 20.05
CA ASP A 57 -10.57 4.82 21.44
C ASP A 57 -9.27 4.59 22.25
N ALA A 58 -9.31 4.97 23.53
CA ALA A 58 -8.19 4.83 24.44
C ALA A 58 -7.80 3.36 24.72
N THR A 59 -8.70 2.39 24.50
CA THR A 59 -8.40 0.97 24.72
C THR A 59 -7.46 0.40 23.67
N CYS A 60 -7.42 1.03 22.48
CA CYS A 60 -6.51 0.68 21.39
C CYS A 60 -5.12 1.33 21.55
N ARG A 61 -4.87 2.11 22.60
CA ARG A 61 -3.71 3.03 22.68
C ARG A 61 -2.63 2.55 23.65
N THR A 62 -1.38 2.59 23.20
CA THR A 62 -0.17 2.49 24.03
C THR A 62 0.79 3.63 23.71
N GLY A 63 0.91 4.63 24.59
CA GLY A 63 1.73 5.82 24.33
C GLY A 63 1.18 6.66 23.17
N ASN A 64 1.91 6.74 22.05
CA ASN A 64 1.46 7.37 20.80
C ASN A 64 1.05 6.34 19.72
N LEU A 65 1.19 5.05 20.02
CA LEU A 65 0.81 3.97 19.13
C LEU A 65 -0.66 3.61 19.37
N TYR A 66 -1.42 3.52 18.29
CA TYR A 66 -2.78 2.97 18.29
C TYR A 66 -2.78 1.67 17.49
N SER A 67 -3.36 0.63 18.09
CA SER A 67 -3.43 -0.70 17.52
C SER A 67 -4.84 -1.24 17.62
N ALA A 68 -5.42 -1.62 16.48
CA ALA A 68 -6.80 -2.08 16.38
C ALA A 68 -6.90 -3.28 15.44
N LEU A 69 -7.88 -4.14 15.71
CA LEU A 69 -8.37 -5.16 14.79
C LEU A 69 -9.80 -4.80 14.39
N VAL A 70 -9.99 -4.52 13.09
CA VAL A 70 -11.28 -4.20 12.49
C VAL A 70 -11.87 -5.45 11.85
N LYS A 71 -13.07 -5.82 12.27
CA LYS A 71 -13.83 -6.97 11.74
C LYS A 71 -15.10 -6.51 11.05
N GLY A 72 -15.60 -7.32 10.13
CA GLY A 72 -16.86 -7.09 9.45
C GLY A 72 -16.82 -6.00 8.36
N LEU A 73 -15.64 -5.49 7.99
CA LEU A 73 -15.51 -4.61 6.83
C LEU A 73 -15.76 -5.41 5.54
N ASP A 74 -16.67 -4.91 4.72
CA ASP A 74 -17.00 -5.49 3.41
C ASP A 74 -15.77 -5.49 2.47
N GLU A 75 -15.66 -6.52 1.63
CA GLU A 75 -14.49 -6.70 0.76
C GLU A 75 -14.39 -5.67 -0.38
N SER A 76 -15.45 -4.91 -0.65
CA SER A 76 -15.41 -3.79 -1.59
C SER A 76 -14.51 -2.66 -1.12
N TYR A 77 -14.21 -2.58 0.19
CA TYR A 77 -13.26 -1.61 0.75
C TYR A 77 -11.84 -2.14 0.57
N ASP A 78 -11.09 -1.50 -0.32
CA ASP A 78 -9.75 -1.94 -0.73
C ASP A 78 -8.66 -0.92 -0.43
N SER A 79 -9.04 0.24 0.10
CA SER A 79 -8.12 1.35 0.35
C SER A 79 -8.51 2.17 1.56
N TYR A 80 -7.56 2.95 2.07
CA TYR A 80 -7.71 3.70 3.31
C TYR A 80 -6.81 4.94 3.37
N LEU A 81 -7.10 5.81 4.33
CA LEU A 81 -6.22 6.85 4.85
C LEU A 81 -6.35 6.87 6.37
N PHE A 82 -5.28 7.25 7.07
CA PHE A 82 -5.39 7.63 8.46
C PHE A 82 -5.95 9.05 8.57
N PHE A 83 -6.48 9.38 9.73
CA PHE A 83 -6.89 10.74 10.03
C PHE A 83 -6.52 11.15 11.46
N GLU A 84 -6.24 12.43 11.63
CA GLU A 84 -6.21 13.15 12.91
C GLU A 84 -7.14 14.34 12.79
N ASN A 85 -8.17 14.38 13.63
CA ASN A 85 -9.28 15.32 13.52
C ASN A 85 -9.89 15.24 12.11
N GLU A 86 -9.83 16.32 11.34
CA GLU A 86 -10.37 16.39 9.97
C GLU A 86 -9.28 16.32 8.88
N THR A 87 -8.02 16.12 9.28
CA THR A 87 -6.90 15.96 8.36
C THR A 87 -6.68 14.48 8.05
N TYR A 88 -6.58 14.14 6.77
CA TYR A 88 -6.36 12.78 6.29
C TYR A 88 -4.95 12.66 5.70
N PHE A 89 -4.25 11.57 6.00
CA PHE A 89 -2.88 11.37 5.56
C PHE A 89 -2.59 9.89 5.24
N PRO A 90 -1.64 9.62 4.33
CA PRO A 90 -1.26 8.25 4.00
C PRO A 90 -0.49 7.59 5.14
N ASP A 91 -0.65 6.28 5.28
CA ASP A 91 0.16 5.44 6.15
C ASP A 91 1.64 5.44 5.69
N PRO A 92 2.60 5.88 6.53
CA PRO A 92 4.03 5.77 6.24
C PRO A 92 4.51 4.34 5.95
N HIS A 93 3.76 3.34 6.39
CA HIS A 93 4.02 1.91 6.21
C HIS A 93 3.15 1.26 5.11
N ALA A 94 2.43 2.06 4.32
CA ALA A 94 1.66 1.54 3.19
C ALA A 94 2.55 0.81 2.19
N ARG A 95 2.14 -0.39 1.77
CA ARG A 95 2.86 -1.18 0.74
C ARG A 95 2.51 -0.76 -0.68
N GLU A 96 1.38 -0.09 -0.87
CA GLU A 96 0.92 0.42 -2.16
C GLU A 96 0.12 1.70 -1.95
N ILE A 97 0.33 2.68 -2.84
CA ILE A 97 -0.36 3.97 -2.87
C ILE A 97 -0.96 4.18 -4.27
N ARG A 98 -2.26 4.49 -4.32
CA ARG A 98 -2.99 4.88 -5.53
C ARG A 98 -3.05 6.40 -5.69
N GLY A 99 -3.28 6.85 -6.91
CA GLY A 99 -3.32 8.26 -7.31
C GLY A 99 -2.00 8.80 -7.88
N LEU A 100 -1.00 7.92 -8.06
CA LEU A 100 0.35 8.24 -8.58
C LEU A 100 0.69 7.51 -9.88
N GLU A 101 -0.29 6.96 -10.57
CA GLU A 101 -0.10 6.07 -11.72
C GLU A 101 0.48 6.80 -12.94
N LYS A 102 0.31 8.12 -13.03
CA LYS A 102 0.76 8.93 -14.16
C LYS A 102 1.97 9.79 -13.76
N TRP A 103 3.13 9.40 -14.29
CA TRP A 103 4.38 10.16 -14.12
C TRP A 103 4.24 11.63 -14.54
N GLY A 104 4.71 12.55 -13.69
CA GLY A 104 4.77 13.98 -13.99
C GLY A 104 3.42 14.70 -13.95
N LYS A 105 2.36 14.05 -13.45
CA LYS A 105 1.09 14.72 -13.18
C LYS A 105 1.09 15.31 -11.76
N PRO A 106 0.55 16.54 -11.58
CA PRO A 106 0.37 17.09 -10.25
C PRO A 106 -0.49 16.17 -9.38
N ILE A 107 -0.09 16.03 -8.12
CA ILE A 107 -0.81 15.23 -7.14
C ILE A 107 -1.75 16.17 -6.40
N THR A 108 -3.00 15.73 -6.20
CA THR A 108 -3.91 16.39 -5.27
C THR A 108 -4.09 15.50 -4.06
N GLU A 109 -4.14 16.05 -2.85
CA GLU A 109 -4.34 15.24 -1.62
C GLU A 109 -5.61 14.38 -1.70
N ARG A 110 -6.62 14.84 -2.44
CA ARG A 110 -7.88 14.12 -2.66
C ARG A 110 -7.72 12.80 -3.43
N THR A 111 -6.65 12.63 -4.21
CA THR A 111 -6.45 11.44 -5.07
C THR A 111 -5.62 10.34 -4.43
N LEU A 112 -4.87 10.63 -3.36
CA LEU A 112 -3.99 9.64 -2.73
C LEU A 112 -4.78 8.69 -1.84
N ARG A 113 -4.52 7.38 -1.96
CA ARG A 113 -5.08 6.36 -1.08
C ARG A 113 -4.05 5.27 -0.83
N CYS A 114 -3.92 4.82 0.42
CA CYS A 114 -3.16 3.62 0.74
C CYS A 114 -4.03 2.40 0.41
N VAL A 115 -3.44 1.35 -0.15
CA VAL A 115 -4.18 0.12 -0.50
C VAL A 115 -4.03 -0.87 0.63
N ILE A 116 -5.13 -1.56 0.97
CA ILE A 116 -5.08 -2.68 1.91
C ILE A 116 -4.27 -3.79 1.24
N PRO A 117 -3.10 -4.19 1.79
CA PRO A 117 -2.23 -5.13 1.12
C PRO A 117 -2.90 -6.47 0.85
N LYS A 118 -2.60 -7.04 -0.32
CA LYS A 118 -2.96 -8.41 -0.70
C LYS A 118 -1.72 -9.27 -0.73
N GLU A 119 -1.90 -10.57 -0.60
CA GLU A 119 -0.83 -11.52 -0.83
C GLU A 119 -0.43 -11.51 -2.31
N TYR A 120 0.88 -11.65 -2.55
CA TYR A 120 1.44 -11.76 -3.89
C TYR A 120 1.99 -13.17 -4.05
N ASP A 121 1.62 -13.85 -5.13
CA ASP A 121 2.15 -15.17 -5.47
C ASP A 121 3.55 -15.01 -6.08
N TRP A 122 4.56 -15.32 -5.28
CA TRP A 122 5.95 -15.30 -5.72
C TRP A 122 6.33 -16.50 -6.60
N SER A 123 5.45 -17.50 -6.74
CA SER A 123 5.70 -18.70 -7.55
C SER A 123 7.03 -19.39 -7.23
N GLY A 124 7.45 -19.34 -5.96
CA GLY A 124 8.69 -19.95 -5.48
C GLY A 124 9.98 -19.16 -5.77
N ASP A 125 9.90 -17.89 -6.17
CA ASP A 125 11.09 -17.03 -6.31
C ASP A 125 11.91 -16.97 -5.01
N ILE A 126 13.23 -17.09 -5.14
CA ILE A 126 14.18 -17.09 -4.03
C ILE A 126 15.32 -16.11 -4.28
N ARG A 127 15.94 -15.62 -3.20
CA ARG A 127 17.10 -14.74 -3.29
C ARG A 127 18.27 -15.49 -3.96
N PRO A 128 18.95 -14.90 -4.96
CA PRO A 128 20.10 -15.55 -5.60
C PRO A 128 21.32 -15.79 -4.70
N GLU A 129 21.46 -15.03 -3.60
CA GLU A 129 22.55 -15.16 -2.62
C GLU A 129 23.97 -15.19 -3.22
N ILE A 130 24.19 -14.45 -4.31
CA ILE A 130 25.51 -14.37 -4.98
C ILE A 130 26.52 -13.73 -4.03
N PRO A 131 27.68 -14.37 -3.76
CA PRO A 131 28.74 -13.79 -2.94
C PRO A 131 29.20 -12.44 -3.46
N TYR A 132 29.58 -11.54 -2.55
CA TYR A 132 29.93 -10.17 -2.92
C TYR A 132 31.13 -10.12 -3.87
N GLU A 133 32.14 -10.96 -3.64
CA GLU A 133 33.32 -11.08 -4.50
C GLU A 133 33.03 -11.60 -5.91
N GLN A 134 31.85 -12.20 -6.14
CA GLN A 134 31.37 -12.66 -7.44
C GLN A 134 30.34 -11.71 -8.07
N SER A 135 29.97 -10.64 -7.37
CA SER A 135 28.91 -9.73 -7.78
C SER A 135 29.43 -8.67 -8.75
N PHE A 136 28.68 -8.44 -9.83
CA PHE A 136 28.82 -7.28 -10.70
C PHE A 136 27.58 -6.38 -10.55
N ILE A 137 27.76 -5.15 -10.08
CA ILE A 137 26.66 -4.24 -9.76
C ILE A 137 26.46 -3.25 -10.91
N TYR A 138 25.29 -3.31 -11.55
CA TYR A 138 24.89 -2.37 -12.59
C TYR A 138 23.92 -1.31 -12.03
N ALA A 139 24.42 -0.09 -11.81
CA ALA A 139 23.60 1.03 -11.36
C ALA A 139 22.76 1.59 -12.52
N LEU A 140 21.44 1.54 -12.41
CA LEU A 140 20.51 1.97 -13.46
C LEU A 140 19.37 2.84 -12.93
N HIS A 141 18.84 3.70 -13.79
CA HIS A 141 17.61 4.43 -13.54
C HIS A 141 16.44 3.76 -14.26
N VAL A 142 15.46 3.20 -13.55
CA VAL A 142 14.33 2.42 -14.12
C VAL A 142 13.68 3.14 -15.31
N ARG A 143 13.26 4.40 -15.11
CA ARG A 143 12.69 5.20 -16.20
C ARG A 143 13.68 5.44 -17.34
N GLY A 144 14.84 6.03 -17.04
CA GLY A 144 15.82 6.43 -18.05
C GLY A 144 16.30 5.26 -18.93
N PHE A 145 16.43 4.07 -18.36
CA PHE A 145 16.99 2.89 -19.02
C PHE A 145 16.19 2.46 -20.26
N THR A 146 14.86 2.54 -20.22
CA THR A 146 14.01 2.07 -21.33
C THR A 146 13.14 3.16 -21.94
N LYS A 147 13.18 4.41 -21.45
CA LYS A 147 12.23 5.44 -21.89
C LYS A 147 12.29 5.73 -23.40
N LYS A 148 13.49 5.69 -23.98
CA LYS A 148 13.74 5.94 -25.41
C LYS A 148 13.99 4.65 -26.21
N ASP A 149 14.01 3.48 -25.57
CA ASP A 149 14.32 2.21 -26.24
C ASP A 149 13.06 1.63 -26.92
N SER A 150 12.72 2.16 -28.08
CA SER A 150 11.57 1.68 -28.85
C SER A 150 11.76 0.32 -29.50
N VAL A 151 13.01 -0.14 -29.63
CA VAL A 151 13.35 -1.41 -30.25
C VAL A 151 13.27 -2.53 -29.22
N GLY A 152 13.90 -2.37 -28.06
CA GLY A 152 13.87 -3.34 -26.97
C GLY A 152 12.54 -3.34 -26.18
N VAL A 153 11.79 -2.24 -26.21
CA VAL A 153 10.48 -2.12 -25.56
C VAL A 153 9.47 -1.50 -26.54
N PRO A 154 8.82 -2.32 -27.40
CA PRO A 154 7.93 -1.83 -28.44
C PRO A 154 6.70 -1.11 -27.90
N ASP A 155 6.07 -1.61 -26.83
CA ASP A 155 4.92 -0.96 -26.21
C ASP A 155 5.34 0.32 -25.46
N ALA A 156 4.85 1.46 -25.92
CA ALA A 156 5.11 2.75 -25.32
C ALA A 156 4.61 2.88 -23.86
N ARG A 157 3.63 2.07 -23.45
CA ARG A 157 3.09 2.02 -22.07
C ARG A 157 4.07 1.39 -21.08
N GLU A 158 4.95 0.52 -21.55
CA GLU A 158 5.95 -0.18 -20.73
C GLU A 158 7.30 0.57 -20.69
N ARG A 159 7.52 1.51 -21.61
CA ARG A 159 8.77 2.28 -21.66
C ARG A 159 8.96 3.16 -20.43
N GLY A 160 10.06 2.91 -19.72
CA GLY A 160 10.42 3.58 -18.48
C GLY A 160 9.64 3.09 -17.26
N THR A 161 9.13 1.86 -17.28
CA THR A 161 8.49 1.17 -16.16
C THR A 161 9.26 -0.08 -15.76
N PHE A 162 8.88 -0.72 -14.65
CA PHE A 162 9.44 -2.02 -14.26
C PHE A 162 9.20 -3.11 -15.32
N GLN A 163 8.04 -3.10 -15.99
CA GLN A 163 7.75 -4.04 -17.08
C GLN A 163 8.71 -3.85 -18.27
N GLY A 164 9.04 -2.60 -18.61
CA GLY A 164 10.05 -2.31 -19.62
C GLY A 164 11.44 -2.84 -19.23
N LEU A 165 11.81 -2.76 -17.95
CA LEU A 165 13.06 -3.31 -17.45
C LEU A 165 13.11 -4.84 -17.56
N VAL A 166 12.00 -5.54 -17.28
CA VAL A 166 11.89 -7.00 -17.46
C VAL A 166 12.21 -7.42 -18.91
N ARG A 167 11.78 -6.64 -19.91
CA ARG A 167 12.12 -6.92 -21.32
C ARG A 167 13.62 -6.84 -21.62
N LYS A 168 14.39 -6.12 -20.80
CA LYS A 168 15.84 -5.99 -20.95
C LYS A 168 16.64 -7.05 -20.21
N ILE A 169 15.99 -8.03 -19.56
CA ILE A 169 16.69 -9.15 -18.91
C ILE A 169 17.66 -9.88 -19.88
N PRO A 170 17.32 -10.19 -21.14
CA PRO A 170 18.27 -10.82 -22.06
C PRO A 170 19.52 -9.98 -22.34
N TYR A 171 19.33 -8.65 -22.47
CA TYR A 171 20.43 -7.71 -22.66
C TYR A 171 21.35 -7.65 -21.43
N LEU A 172 20.80 -7.70 -20.21
CA LEU A 172 21.58 -7.67 -18.97
C LEU A 172 22.33 -8.99 -18.71
N LYS A 173 21.93 -10.10 -19.36
CA LYS A 173 22.59 -11.40 -19.26
C LYS A 173 23.70 -11.61 -20.30
N SER A 174 23.79 -10.73 -21.30
CA SER A 174 24.77 -10.79 -22.40
C SER A 174 26.04 -10.05 -22.02
#